data_AF-I1CEM3-F1
#
_entry.id   AF-I1CEM3-F1
#
_cell.length_a   1.000
_cell.length_b   1.000
_cell.length_c   1.000
_cell.angle_alpha   90.00
_cell.angle_beta   90.00
_cell.angle_gamma   90.00
#
_symmetry.space_group_name_H-M   'P 1'
#
loop_
_entity.id
_entity.type
_entity.pdbx_description
1 polymer ?
#
loop_
_entity_poly.entity_id
_entity_poly.type
_entity_poly.pdbx_seq_one_letter_code
_entity_poly.pdbx_strand_id
1 'polypeptide(L)'
;MQSTGYYSNQYMVQPTSNSLLPGIMRPQPQQQQQQQQLPQLGQVIMDNGQLDTNEDLEDDDDEDEKKPAKRSGRRKIKIEYIEDKTRRHITFSKRKAGIMKKAYELSTLTGTQVLLLVVSETGLVYTFTTPKLQPLVTKPEGKNLIQSCLNAPDTDETTICS
;
A
#
# COMPACT_ATOMS: atom_id res chain seq x y z
N MET A 1 -5.79 -11.15 17.59
CA MET A 1 -4.41 -10.63 17.45
C MET A 1 -4.47 -9.40 16.56
N GLN A 2 -4.04 -8.25 17.07
CA GLN A 2 -4.32 -6.93 16.51
C GLN A 2 -3.62 -6.74 15.16
N SER A 3 -4.38 -6.31 14.15
CA SER A 3 -3.88 -5.93 12.83
C SER A 3 -3.08 -4.63 12.96
N THR A 4 -1.76 -4.72 13.06
CA THR A 4 -0.87 -3.55 13.00
C THR A 4 -0.82 -3.07 11.56
N GLY A 5 -1.67 -2.10 11.23
CA GLY A 5 -1.71 -1.46 9.92
C GLY A 5 -0.37 -0.81 9.59
N TYR A 6 0.21 -1.18 8.44
CA TYR A 6 1.37 -0.50 7.89
C TYR A 6 0.94 0.88 7.39
N TYR A 7 1.46 1.95 7.99
CA TYR A 7 1.33 3.30 7.44
C TYR A 7 2.19 3.42 6.17
N SER A 8 1.64 3.00 5.04
CA SER A 8 2.16 3.30 3.71
C SER A 8 1.63 4.67 3.29
N ASN A 9 2.49 5.69 3.28
CA ASN A 9 2.13 6.95 2.64
C ASN A 9 2.20 6.73 1.11
N GLN A 10 1.08 6.99 0.44
CA GLN A 10 0.95 6.96 -1.01
C GLN A 10 0.64 8.38 -1.47
N TYR A 11 1.43 8.89 -2.42
CA TYR A 11 1.12 10.15 -3.10
C TYR A 11 1.29 9.96 -4.60
N MET A 12 0.43 10.62 -5.36
CA MET A 12 0.47 10.63 -6.83
C MET A 12 1.31 11.81 -7.27
N VAL A 13 2.34 11.56 -8.08
CA VAL A 13 3.12 12.64 -8.70
C VAL A 13 2.26 13.22 -9.83
N GLN A 14 1.92 14.51 -9.73
CA GLN A 14 1.20 15.19 -10.81
C GLN A 14 2.20 15.66 -11.87
N PRO A 15 1.93 15.45 -13.18
CA PRO A 15 2.73 16.05 -14.23
C PRO A 15 2.55 17.58 -14.16
N THR A 16 3.61 18.30 -13.82
CA THR A 16 3.58 19.76 -13.81
C THR A 16 3.64 20.28 -15.23
N SER A 17 2.48 20.64 -15.80
CA SER A 17 2.44 21.58 -16.92
C SER A 17 2.79 22.97 -16.36
N ASN A 18 4.07 23.32 -16.44
CA ASN A 18 4.56 24.62 -16.00
C ASN A 18 4.40 25.62 -17.16
N SER A 19 3.34 26.43 -17.14
CA SER A 19 3.29 27.71 -17.86
C SER A 19 3.03 28.83 -16.86
N LEU A 20 3.98 29.76 -16.77
CA LEU A 20 4.02 30.98 -15.96
C LEU A 20 2.68 31.75 -15.93
N LEU A 21 2.36 32.34 -14.77
CA LEU A 21 2.19 33.80 -14.58
C LEU A 21 2.18 34.14 -13.07
N PRO A 22 2.86 35.21 -12.59
CA PRO A 22 2.86 35.62 -11.19
C PRO A 22 1.86 36.74 -10.88
N GLY A 23 1.23 36.68 -9.71
CA GLY A 23 0.72 37.85 -8.97
C GLY A 23 -0.80 38.01 -8.89
N ILE A 24 -1.34 37.81 -7.67
CA ILE A 24 -2.24 38.75 -6.95
C ILE A 24 -2.57 38.14 -5.58
N MET A 25 -2.46 38.97 -4.53
CA MET A 25 -2.75 38.64 -3.13
C MET A 25 -4.23 38.84 -2.77
N ARG A 26 -4.74 37.92 -1.91
CA ARG A 26 -5.81 38.02 -0.87
C ARG A 26 -7.28 38.14 -1.34
N PRO A 27 -8.31 37.84 -0.48
CA PRO A 27 -8.31 37.40 0.94
C PRO A 27 -9.14 36.12 1.26
N GLN A 28 -9.01 35.58 2.49
CA GLN A 28 -9.95 34.61 3.13
C GLN A 28 -11.21 35.33 3.65
N PRO A 29 -12.35 34.63 3.85
CA PRO A 29 -12.75 34.33 5.24
C PRO A 29 -13.53 33.01 5.50
N GLN A 30 -13.41 32.58 6.77
CA GLN A 30 -14.40 31.92 7.67
C GLN A 30 -14.79 30.43 7.54
N GLN A 31 -14.22 29.65 8.47
CA GLN A 31 -14.84 28.78 9.48
C GLN A 31 -16.16 28.05 9.15
N GLN A 32 -16.10 26.71 9.16
CA GLN A 32 -17.16 25.87 9.73
C GLN A 32 -16.52 24.87 10.71
N GLN A 33 -16.74 25.12 12.00
CA GLN A 33 -16.57 24.12 13.05
C GLN A 33 -17.73 23.13 12.91
N GLN A 34 -17.44 21.89 12.52
CA GLN A 34 -18.40 20.80 12.71
C GLN A 34 -18.09 20.15 14.07
N GLN A 35 -18.96 20.43 15.03
CA GLN A 35 -18.93 19.88 16.38
C GLN A 35 -19.20 18.38 16.31
N GLN A 36 -18.27 17.55 16.78
CA GLN A 36 -18.47 16.11 16.98
C GLN A 36 -19.46 15.89 18.13
N GLN A 37 -20.57 15.21 17.87
CA GLN A 37 -21.40 14.59 18.90
C GLN A 37 -20.85 13.20 19.21
N LEU A 38 -20.57 12.91 20.49
CA LEU A 38 -20.29 11.56 20.99
C LEU A 38 -21.59 10.73 20.95
N PRO A 39 -21.59 9.48 20.46
CA PRO A 39 -22.66 8.55 20.79
C PRO A 39 -22.46 7.95 22.19
N GLN A 40 -23.56 7.96 22.94
CA GLN A 40 -23.68 7.59 24.34
C GLN A 40 -23.54 6.07 24.56
N LEU A 41 -23.03 5.71 25.72
CA LEU A 41 -23.02 4.36 26.28
C LEU A 41 -24.45 3.93 26.70
N GLY A 42 -24.85 2.75 26.26
CA GLY A 42 -26.04 2.02 26.70
C GLY A 42 -26.29 0.86 25.72
N GLN A 43 -26.67 -0.36 26.11
CA GLN A 43 -27.04 -0.92 27.40
C GLN A 43 -26.97 -2.46 27.26
N VAL A 44 -26.89 -3.12 28.40
CA VAL A 44 -26.84 -4.58 28.61
C VAL A 44 -28.16 -5.24 28.20
N ILE A 45 -28.12 -6.39 27.51
CA ILE A 45 -29.17 -7.43 27.57
C ILE A 45 -28.49 -8.80 27.61
N MET A 46 -28.78 -9.56 28.66
CA MET A 46 -28.59 -11.01 28.76
C MET A 46 -29.97 -11.66 28.53
N ASP A 47 -30.07 -12.69 27.69
CA ASP A 47 -31.11 -13.73 27.82
C ASP A 47 -30.68 -15.04 27.11
N ASN A 48 -31.21 -16.13 27.67
CA ASN A 48 -30.90 -17.55 27.67
C ASN A 48 -30.92 -18.27 26.31
N GLY A 49 -30.16 -19.36 26.11
CA GLY A 49 -30.58 -20.75 26.40
C GLY A 49 -31.43 -21.30 25.22
N GLN A 50 -31.04 -22.33 24.47
CA GLN A 50 -31.16 -23.76 24.76
C GLN A 50 -30.84 -24.53 23.44
N LEU A 51 -30.45 -25.81 23.58
CA LEU A 51 -30.31 -26.94 22.63
C LEU A 51 -30.79 -26.77 21.16
N ASP A 52 -30.10 -27.33 20.16
CA ASP A 52 -30.37 -28.72 19.74
C ASP A 52 -29.16 -29.45 19.12
N THR A 53 -28.88 -30.62 19.68
CA THR A 53 -28.26 -31.77 19.01
C THR A 53 -29.27 -32.38 18.03
N ASN A 54 -28.89 -32.62 16.78
CA ASN A 54 -29.49 -33.67 15.96
C ASN A 54 -28.38 -34.31 15.11
N GLU A 55 -28.15 -35.59 15.39
CA GLU A 55 -27.44 -36.53 14.52
C GLU A 55 -28.37 -36.97 13.38
N ASP A 56 -27.74 -37.37 12.26
CA ASP A 56 -28.18 -38.33 11.24
C ASP A 56 -29.33 -37.98 10.28
N LEU A 57 -28.95 -37.66 9.04
CA LEU A 57 -29.58 -38.20 7.84
C LEU A 57 -28.49 -38.57 6.83
N GLU A 58 -28.35 -39.88 6.58
CA GLU A 58 -27.70 -40.45 5.40
C GLU A 58 -28.61 -40.25 4.19
N ASP A 59 -28.10 -39.70 3.10
CA ASP A 59 -28.66 -39.86 1.75
C ASP A 59 -27.51 -39.89 0.73
N ASP A 60 -27.38 -41.04 0.06
CA ASP A 60 -26.53 -41.30 -1.10
C ASP A 60 -27.08 -40.54 -2.32
N ASP A 61 -26.29 -39.63 -2.89
CA ASP A 61 -26.42 -39.22 -4.29
C ASP A 61 -25.04 -38.79 -4.85
N ASP A 62 -24.57 -39.54 -5.85
CA ASP A 62 -23.37 -39.28 -6.65
C ASP A 62 -23.52 -37.96 -7.45
N GLU A 63 -22.92 -36.87 -6.99
CA GLU A 63 -22.52 -35.76 -7.87
C GLU A 63 -21.07 -35.31 -7.61
N ASP A 64 -20.32 -35.23 -8.71
CA ASP A 64 -18.89 -34.92 -8.85
C ASP A 64 -18.47 -33.64 -8.10
N GLU A 65 -18.23 -33.78 -6.79
CA GLU A 65 -17.73 -32.71 -5.94
C GLU A 65 -16.28 -32.40 -6.33
N LYS A 66 -16.10 -31.47 -7.28
CA LYS A 66 -14.80 -30.89 -7.64
C LYS A 66 -14.16 -30.27 -6.39
N LYS A 67 -13.38 -31.09 -5.66
CA LYS A 67 -12.54 -30.66 -4.54
C LYS A 67 -11.80 -29.40 -4.95
N PRO A 68 -11.87 -28.30 -4.16
CA PRO A 68 -11.24 -27.04 -4.54
C PRO A 68 -9.76 -27.29 -4.77
N ALA A 69 -9.32 -27.08 -6.02
CA ALA A 69 -7.98 -27.38 -6.47
C ALA A 69 -6.96 -26.84 -5.45
N LYS A 70 -6.24 -27.77 -4.81
CA LYS A 70 -5.24 -27.51 -3.78
C LYS A 70 -4.41 -26.31 -4.21
N ARG A 71 -4.52 -25.18 -3.50
CA ARG A 71 -3.83 -23.93 -3.85
C ARG A 71 -2.35 -24.28 -4.01
N SER A 72 -1.86 -24.22 -5.24
CA SER A 72 -0.45 -24.47 -5.53
C SER A 72 0.38 -23.59 -4.60
N GLY A 73 1.31 -24.21 -3.86
CA GLY A 73 2.23 -23.50 -2.98
C GLY A 73 3.09 -22.47 -3.73
N ARG A 74 3.91 -21.71 -2.98
CA ARG A 74 4.82 -20.71 -3.54
C ARG A 74 5.77 -21.36 -4.55
N ARG A 75 5.61 -21.04 -5.83
CA ARG A 75 6.49 -21.51 -6.91
C ARG A 75 7.72 -20.59 -7.05
N LYS A 76 8.87 -21.17 -7.40
CA LYS A 76 10.08 -20.43 -7.76
C LYS A 76 9.86 -19.72 -9.11
N ILE A 77 10.35 -18.48 -9.22
CA ILE A 77 10.35 -17.68 -10.47
C ILE A 77 11.75 -17.16 -10.74
N LYS A 78 12.07 -16.86 -12.01
CA LYS A 78 13.31 -16.17 -12.40
C LYS A 78 13.31 -14.71 -11.91
N ILE A 79 14.50 -14.14 -11.70
CA ILE A 79 14.69 -12.73 -11.35
C ILE A 79 15.00 -11.97 -12.64
N GLU A 80 13.95 -11.73 -13.42
CA GLU A 80 13.94 -11.00 -14.68
C GLU A 80 12.63 -10.20 -14.77
N TYR A 81 12.49 -9.32 -15.75
CA TYR A 81 11.25 -8.57 -15.96
C TYR A 81 10.08 -9.54 -16.26
N ILE A 82 8.94 -9.33 -15.60
CA ILE A 82 7.76 -10.19 -15.77
C ILE A 82 6.93 -9.61 -16.90
N GLU A 83 6.96 -10.22 -18.08
CA GLU A 83 6.23 -9.71 -19.25
C GLU A 83 4.71 -9.69 -19.07
N ASP A 84 4.16 -10.73 -18.43
CA ASP A 84 2.72 -10.82 -18.18
C ASP A 84 2.27 -9.73 -17.19
N LYS A 85 1.54 -8.75 -17.69
CA LYS A 85 1.08 -7.56 -16.95
C LYS A 85 0.30 -7.92 -15.69
N THR A 86 -0.59 -8.90 -15.76
CA THR A 86 -1.42 -9.32 -14.62
C THR A 86 -0.55 -9.93 -13.51
N ARG A 87 0.34 -10.85 -13.86
CA ARG A 87 1.30 -11.46 -12.94
C ARG A 87 2.29 -10.44 -12.39
N ARG A 88 2.73 -9.48 -13.20
CA ARG A 88 3.60 -8.38 -12.78
C ARG A 88 2.91 -7.49 -11.75
N HIS A 89 1.67 -7.07 -11.98
CA HIS A 89 0.88 -6.29 -11.01
C HIS A 89 0.65 -7.03 -9.68
N ILE A 90 0.29 -8.30 -9.73
CA ILE A 90 0.11 -9.12 -8.53
C ILE A 90 1.45 -9.24 -7.78
N THR A 91 2.54 -9.49 -8.51
CA THR A 91 3.87 -9.63 -7.93
C THR A 91 4.35 -8.33 -7.31
N PHE A 92 4.20 -7.20 -8.01
CA PHE A 92 4.48 -5.86 -7.50
C PHE A 92 3.75 -5.62 -6.18
N SER A 93 2.44 -5.86 -6.17
CA SER A 93 1.60 -5.62 -4.99
C SER A 93 2.07 -6.44 -3.78
N LYS A 94 2.33 -7.75 -3.98
CA LYS A 94 2.80 -8.65 -2.92
C LYS A 94 4.22 -8.33 -2.46
N ARG A 95 5.15 -8.08 -3.38
CA ARG A 95 6.55 -7.77 -3.05
C ARG A 95 6.68 -6.41 -2.37
N LYS A 96 5.98 -5.39 -2.86
CA LYS A 96 5.89 -4.07 -2.24
C LYS A 96 5.43 -4.18 -0.80
N ALA A 97 4.34 -4.90 -0.53
CA ALA A 97 3.87 -5.11 0.84
C ALA A 97 4.92 -5.82 1.71
N GLY A 98 5.53 -6.89 1.19
CA GLY A 98 6.57 -7.65 1.91
C GLY A 98 7.81 -6.82 2.26
N ILE A 99 8.33 -6.04 1.32
CA ILE A 99 9.53 -5.22 1.54
C ILE A 99 9.25 -4.01 2.45
N MET A 100 8.07 -3.41 2.35
CA MET A 100 7.63 -2.35 3.27
C MET A 100 7.56 -2.88 4.71
N LYS A 101 7.01 -4.09 4.92
CA LYS A 101 7.01 -4.75 6.22
C LYS A 101 8.42 -4.98 6.75
N LYS A 102 9.34 -5.44 5.88
CA LYS A 102 10.74 -5.68 6.27
C LYS A 102 11.47 -4.40 6.65
N ALA A 103 11.23 -3.30 5.93
CA ALA A 103 11.82 -2.01 6.26
C ALA A 103 11.35 -1.51 7.65
N TYR A 104 10.06 -1.67 7.96
CA TYR A 104 9.50 -1.36 9.28
C TYR A 104 10.07 -2.24 10.40
N GLU A 105 10.12 -3.56 10.20
CA GLU A 105 10.71 -4.50 11.17
C GLU A 105 12.17 -4.13 11.44
N LEU A 106 12.95 -3.86 10.39
CA LEU A 106 14.36 -3.51 10.51
C LEU A 106 14.56 -2.23 11.32
N SER A 107 13.87 -1.14 10.98
CA SER A 107 14.00 0.12 11.71
C SER A 107 13.57 -0.01 13.17
N THR A 108 12.53 -0.81 13.43
CA THR A 108 11.99 -1.00 14.78
C THR A 108 12.91 -1.83 15.65
N LEU A 109 13.44 -2.94 15.12
CA LEU A 109 14.31 -3.86 15.86
C LEU A 109 15.69 -3.26 16.16
N THR A 110 16.20 -2.40 15.28
CA THR A 110 17.58 -1.90 15.35
C THR A 110 17.69 -0.42 15.69
N GLY A 111 16.59 0.33 15.66
CA GLY A 111 16.60 1.78 15.85
C GLY A 111 17.29 2.56 14.73
N THR A 112 17.63 1.91 13.60
CA THR A 112 18.30 2.56 12.47
C THR A 112 17.36 3.45 11.66
N GLN A 113 17.93 4.46 11.00
CA GLN A 113 17.17 5.28 10.05
C GLN A 113 17.09 4.57 8.70
N VAL A 114 15.87 4.38 8.20
CA VAL A 114 15.59 3.71 6.93
C VAL A 114 14.70 4.60 6.07
N LEU A 115 14.98 4.62 4.76
CA LEU A 115 14.16 5.19 3.70
C LEU A 115 14.02 4.15 2.59
N LEU A 116 12.78 3.90 2.17
CA LEU A 116 12.42 3.05 1.04
C LEU A 116 11.41 3.77 0.17
N LEU A 117 11.68 3.84 -1.13
CA LEU A 117 10.81 4.44 -2.14
C LEU A 117 10.57 3.41 -3.25
N VAL A 118 9.31 3.23 -3.63
CA VAL A 118 8.90 2.32 -4.71
C VAL A 118 7.90 3.06 -5.60
N VAL A 119 8.16 3.10 -6.91
CA VAL A 119 7.26 3.71 -7.90
C VAL A 119 6.56 2.61 -8.69
N SER A 120 5.24 2.71 -8.86
CA SER A 120 4.50 1.79 -9.75
C SER A 120 4.63 2.21 -11.22
N GLU A 121 4.30 1.30 -12.14
CA GLU A 121 4.12 1.61 -13.57
C GLU A 121 3.11 2.73 -13.82
N THR A 122 2.21 3.01 -12.87
CA THR A 122 1.24 4.10 -12.95
C THR A 122 1.76 5.43 -12.37
N GLY A 123 3.03 5.51 -11.98
CA GLY A 123 3.64 6.70 -11.39
C GLY A 123 3.27 6.95 -9.92
N LEU A 124 2.68 5.98 -9.21
CA LEU A 124 2.36 6.14 -7.79
C LEU A 124 3.58 5.84 -6.95
N VAL A 125 3.93 6.77 -6.07
CA VAL A 125 5.09 6.66 -5.19
C VAL A 125 4.63 6.15 -3.84
N TYR A 126 5.16 4.99 -3.45
CA TYR A 126 4.96 4.38 -2.15
C TYR A 126 6.23 4.55 -1.33
N THR A 127 6.09 5.00 -0.09
CA THR A 127 7.25 5.27 0.76
C THR A 127 7.10 4.65 2.14
N PHE A 128 8.24 4.18 2.66
CA PHE A 128 8.45 3.95 4.07
C PHE A 128 9.65 4.79 4.50
N THR A 129 9.48 5.56 5.58
CA THR A 129 10.55 6.42 6.09
C THR A 129 10.48 6.52 7.59
N THR A 130 11.66 6.54 8.20
CA THR A 130 11.83 6.86 9.61
C THR A 130 11.77 8.38 9.86
N PRO A 131 11.51 8.85 11.11
CA PRO A 131 11.23 10.26 11.38
C PRO A 131 12.30 11.25 10.90
N LYS A 132 13.59 10.93 11.05
CA LYS A 132 14.69 11.82 10.61
C LYS A 132 14.75 11.99 9.10
N LEU A 133 14.33 10.97 8.33
CA LEU A 133 14.35 10.97 6.86
C LEU A 133 13.02 11.40 6.26
N GLN A 134 11.96 11.51 7.06
CA GLN A 134 10.63 11.93 6.63
C GLN A 134 10.61 13.25 5.82
N PRO A 135 11.43 14.28 6.15
CA PRO A 135 11.48 15.50 5.36
C PRO A 135 11.79 15.31 3.87
N LEU A 136 12.51 14.24 3.49
CA LEU A 136 12.85 13.97 2.09
C LEU A 136 11.63 13.66 1.22
N VAL A 137 10.56 13.14 1.81
CA VAL A 137 9.33 12.76 1.07
C VAL A 137 8.14 13.66 1.41
N THR A 138 8.24 14.49 2.46
CA THR A 138 7.16 15.41 2.86
C THR A 138 7.42 16.86 2.48
N LYS A 139 8.67 17.35 2.57
CA LYS A 139 8.99 18.74 2.24
C LYS A 139 9.07 18.95 0.72
N PRO A 140 8.75 20.18 0.23
CA PRO A 140 8.81 20.50 -1.20
C PRO A 140 10.18 20.24 -1.81
N GLU A 141 11.27 20.59 -1.13
CA GLU A 141 12.65 20.39 -1.60
C GLU A 141 12.93 18.93 -1.98
N GLY A 142 12.60 18.00 -1.09
CA GLY A 142 12.79 16.57 -1.32
C GLY A 142 11.83 16.00 -2.37
N LYS A 143 10.56 16.43 -2.36
CA LYS A 143 9.57 16.04 -3.38
C LYS A 143 9.98 16.48 -4.78
N ASN A 144 10.48 17.71 -4.93
CA ASN A 144 10.95 18.24 -6.20
C ASN A 144 12.14 17.44 -6.72
N LEU A 145 13.10 17.11 -5.85
CA LEU A 145 14.24 16.27 -6.23
C LEU A 145 13.77 14.90 -6.73
N ILE A 146 12.89 14.22 -6.00
CA ILE A 146 12.33 12.92 -6.40
C ILE A 146 11.63 13.05 -7.76
N GLN A 147 10.82 14.09 -7.96
CA GLN A 147 10.11 14.33 -9.21
C GLN A 147 11.06 14.59 -10.37
N SER A 148 12.11 15.40 -10.18
CA SER A 148 13.13 15.64 -11.20
C SER A 148 13.83 14.35 -11.63
N CYS A 149 14.15 13.46 -10.69
CA CYS A 149 14.74 12.15 -11.00
C CYS A 149 13.79 11.24 -11.79
N LEU A 150 12.50 11.22 -11.43
CA LEU A 150 11.51 10.35 -12.08
C LEU A 150 11.08 10.84 -13.48
N ASN A 151 11.30 12.11 -13.78
CA ASN A 151 11.00 12.71 -15.09
C ASN A 151 12.22 12.73 -16.03
N ALA A 152 13.39 12.28 -15.57
CA ALA A 152 14.55 12.17 -16.42
C ALA A 152 14.26 11.14 -17.54
N PRO A 153 14.73 11.37 -18.77
CA PRO A 153 14.56 10.39 -19.85
C PRO A 153 15.26 9.09 -19.47
N ASP A 154 14.65 7.95 -19.81
CA ASP A 154 15.28 6.65 -19.69
C ASP A 154 16.50 6.65 -20.63
N THR A 155 17.70 6.68 -20.07
CA THR A 155 18.92 6.45 -20.86
C THR A 155 19.00 4.96 -21.11
N ASP A 156 18.59 4.53 -22.30
CA ASP A 156 18.85 3.16 -22.74
C ASP A 156 20.37 2.93 -22.75
N GLU A 157 20.90 2.24 -21.73
CA GLU A 157 22.26 1.72 -21.77
C GLU A 157 22.34 0.61 -22.84
N THR A 158 22.47 1.03 -24.09
CA THR A 158 23.13 0.25 -25.15
C THR A 158 24.44 0.94 -25.49
N THR A 159 25.34 1.02 -24.51
CA THR A 159 26.78 1.07 -24.77
C THR A 159 27.38 -0.11 -24.05
N ILE A 160 27.19 -1.28 -24.66
CA ILE A 160 28.09 -2.40 -24.43
C ILE A 160 29.47 -1.88 -24.86
N CYS A 161 30.37 -1.76 -23.89
CA CYS A 161 31.78 -1.52 -24.14
C CYS A 161 32.25 -2.48 -25.25
N SER A 162 32.63 -1.88 -26.38
CA SER A 162 33.32 -2.54 -27.49
C SER A 162 34.82 -2.53 -27.21
#